data_AF-A0A3D3P668-F1
#
_entry.id   AF-A0A3D3P668-F1
#
_cell.length_a   1.000
_cell.length_b   1.000
_cell.length_c   1.000
_cell.angle_alpha   90.00
_cell.angle_beta   90.00
_cell.angle_gamma   90.00
#
_symmetry.space_group_name_H-M   'P 1'
#
loop_
_entity.id
_entity.type
_entity.pdbx_description
1 polymer ?
#
loop_
_entity_poly.entity_id
_entity_poly.type
_entity_poly.pdbx_seq_one_letter_code
_entity_poly.pdbx_strand_id
1 'polypeptide(L)'
;MYFHNEEDGHPSYGYYFLAIRHSKQRKAMKLSLKNILLPALLVTASEGAYEAFTDNFDGPSLDEAYRQEGLQDAHLGITDGAYFLTDERDGQGTKITRSTGGEIDSFRNEIEFVMEPFRLLGNPGTQSDFKWKMFGPDGFMELVLNSFGKLRLYHNDSEGSSGNITENSDIGIVDGDRIKLIVDYDIDTDKMEVTYQINDDDPVVFHSGGGISGRVGDLITNFVQVEMFKWNNSEVTKGVVAVNYWNLGAIQEPEAPAGPLVLSIGPDGDGLEFTWRSQEGKVYDLVSSTTLETSPATWAPYNDGVNSSYENIAASGSGTNTLSKVGILGSPRLFAIVEKEFQPLLIENFDSLGNLSLPAGWEASDNGEGSQWQVGTPSGVNTEPSAAASGVTCAGINIGGDYTPSADASLTTSVFTVPASGATLSYSQYIDTDFPPQADVGSIVVLSAATNLPLVDGDVALNIEGTSQEWTKESLPLPEAANGQEVRLQFRFVSDNDANVFAGFYVDNVSVVPGT
;
A
#
# COMPACT_ATOMS: atom_id res chain seq x y z
N MET A 1 14.23 -14.57 33.62
CA MET A 1 15.35 -15.24 34.32
C MET A 1 14.77 -16.05 35.47
N TYR A 2 14.55 -17.34 35.26
CA TYR A 2 14.31 -18.37 36.27
C TYR A 2 14.96 -19.64 35.71
N PHE A 3 15.76 -20.32 36.53
CA PHE A 3 16.54 -21.50 36.14
C PHE A 3 15.87 -22.76 36.65
N HIS A 4 15.71 -23.75 35.77
CA HIS A 4 15.52 -25.14 36.15
C HIS A 4 16.57 -25.96 35.39
N ASN A 5 17.46 -26.60 36.15
CA ASN A 5 18.37 -27.64 35.66
C ASN A 5 17.70 -28.98 35.95
N GLU A 6 17.48 -29.80 34.93
CA GLU A 6 17.55 -31.25 35.09
C GLU A 6 18.59 -31.79 34.10
N GLU A 7 19.52 -32.55 34.67
CA GLU A 7 20.57 -33.30 34.01
C GLU A 7 19.93 -34.50 33.31
N ASP A 8 20.17 -34.66 32.01
CA ASP A 8 20.31 -35.99 31.39
C ASP A 8 21.00 -35.89 30.02
N GLY A 9 22.32 -36.14 30.02
CA GLY A 9 22.94 -37.12 29.12
C GLY A 9 23.04 -36.90 27.61
N HIS A 10 22.66 -35.76 27.02
CA HIS A 10 22.88 -35.46 25.59
C HIS A 10 23.75 -34.22 25.37
N PRO A 11 24.59 -34.15 24.31
CA PRO A 11 25.30 -32.92 23.97
C PRO A 11 24.27 -31.85 23.62
N SER A 12 24.07 -30.93 24.55
CA SER A 12 23.27 -29.74 24.37
C SER A 12 23.96 -28.86 23.32
N TYR A 13 23.40 -28.81 22.11
CA TYR A 13 23.60 -27.65 21.26
C TYR A 13 22.83 -26.50 21.92
N GLY A 14 23.54 -25.78 22.80
CA GLY A 14 23.05 -24.54 23.37
C GLY A 14 22.90 -23.52 22.24
N TYR A 15 21.68 -23.33 21.75
CA TYR A 15 21.35 -22.15 20.97
C TYR A 15 21.28 -20.97 21.93
N TYR A 16 22.21 -20.03 21.80
CA TYR A 16 22.19 -18.76 22.49
C TYR A 16 21.57 -17.72 21.56
N PHE A 17 20.49 -17.06 22.01
CA PHE A 17 19.77 -16.04 21.24
C PHE A 17 20.17 -14.64 21.73
N LEU A 18 20.46 -13.73 20.81
CA LEU A 18 20.61 -12.31 21.13
C LEU A 18 19.88 -11.45 20.09
N ALA A 19 18.80 -10.79 20.53
CA ALA A 19 18.20 -9.66 19.84
C ALA A 19 18.68 -8.38 20.52
N ILE A 20 19.43 -7.52 19.81
CA ILE A 20 19.84 -6.20 20.34
C ILE A 20 18.85 -5.15 19.83
N ARG A 21 18.06 -4.56 20.74
CA ARG A 21 17.47 -3.23 20.57
C ARG A 21 18.49 -2.20 21.06
N HIS A 22 18.85 -1.22 20.23
CA HIS A 22 19.38 0.03 20.77
C HIS A 22 18.22 0.95 21.16
N SER A 23 17.87 0.99 22.45
CA SER A 23 17.26 2.18 23.03
C SER A 23 18.38 3.18 23.30
N LYS A 24 18.34 4.37 22.67
CA LYS A 24 19.09 5.50 23.21
C LYS A 24 18.41 5.89 24.51
N GLN A 25 19.13 5.77 25.63
CA GLN A 25 18.91 6.63 26.78
C GLN A 25 18.89 8.09 26.29
N ARG A 26 17.72 8.71 26.22
CA ARG A 26 17.63 10.17 26.30
C ARG A 26 17.22 10.52 27.71
N LYS A 27 18.22 10.98 28.46
CA LYS A 27 18.09 12.01 29.50
C LYS A 27 16.97 12.98 29.11
N ALA A 28 16.10 13.30 30.06
CA ALA A 28 15.13 14.37 29.96
C ALA A 28 15.78 15.62 29.33
N MET A 29 15.39 15.92 28.09
CA MET A 29 15.70 17.17 27.43
C MET A 29 14.37 17.68 26.87
N LYS A 30 13.79 18.65 27.58
CA LYS A 30 12.75 19.52 27.04
C LYS A 30 13.24 20.04 25.69
N LEU A 31 12.67 19.54 24.60
CA LEU A 31 12.86 20.08 23.28
C LEU A 31 11.49 20.51 22.78
N SER A 32 11.33 21.83 22.65
CA SER A 32 10.15 22.48 22.08
C SER A 32 9.91 21.93 20.68
N LEU A 33 8.82 21.19 20.47
CA LEU A 33 8.31 20.90 19.13
C LEU A 33 7.90 22.23 18.50
N LYS A 34 8.64 22.66 17.48
CA LYS A 34 8.14 23.58 16.47
C LYS A 34 7.87 22.74 15.23
N ASN A 35 6.58 22.67 14.88
CA ASN A 35 5.98 22.31 13.60
C ASN A 35 6.85 21.49 12.66
N ILE A 36 6.68 20.17 12.68
CA ILE A 36 6.89 19.34 11.51
C ILE A 36 5.49 19.17 10.90
N LEU A 37 5.20 19.90 9.84
CA LEU A 37 4.05 19.59 8.98
C LEU A 37 4.36 18.24 8.32
N LEU A 38 3.57 17.21 8.61
CA LEU A 38 3.35 16.14 7.64
C LEU A 38 2.58 16.78 6.47
N PRO A 39 2.95 16.51 5.20
CA PRO A 39 2.05 16.85 4.11
C PRO A 39 0.79 15.99 4.27
N ALA A 40 -0.34 16.64 4.51
CA ALA A 40 -1.63 16.00 4.31
C ALA A 40 -1.70 15.62 2.84
N LEU A 41 -1.75 14.32 2.54
CA LEU A 41 -2.11 13.84 1.22
C LEU A 41 -3.59 14.17 1.03
N LEU A 42 -3.89 15.33 0.44
CA LEU A 42 -5.24 15.61 -0.03
C LEU A 42 -5.48 14.68 -1.22
N VAL A 43 -6.15 13.55 -0.97
CA VAL A 43 -6.86 12.82 -2.01
C VAL A 43 -8.01 13.74 -2.43
N THR A 44 -7.83 14.48 -3.53
CA THR A 44 -8.95 15.19 -4.14
C THR A 44 -9.82 14.14 -4.80
N ALA A 45 -10.88 13.73 -4.11
CA ALA A 45 -12.00 13.05 -4.74
C ALA A 45 -12.46 13.88 -5.94
N SER A 46 -12.67 13.24 -7.09
CA SER A 46 -13.35 13.87 -8.22
C SER A 46 -14.67 14.47 -7.72
N GLU A 47 -15.02 15.69 -8.15
CA GLU A 47 -16.29 16.34 -7.82
C GLU A 47 -17.47 15.36 -8.06
N GLY A 48 -17.96 14.72 -7.00
CA GLY A 48 -19.01 13.70 -7.09
C GLY A 48 -18.94 12.59 -6.03
N ALA A 49 -17.76 12.10 -5.61
CA ALA A 49 -17.66 10.95 -4.70
C ALA A 49 -17.87 11.32 -3.22
N TYR A 50 -18.16 10.33 -2.36
CA TYR A 50 -18.21 10.51 -0.90
C TYR A 50 -16.91 11.15 -0.37
N GLU A 51 -17.04 11.94 0.70
CA GLU A 51 -15.92 12.61 1.35
C GLU A 51 -15.09 11.59 2.14
N ALA A 52 -14.03 11.10 1.49
CA ALA A 52 -12.99 10.30 2.11
C ALA A 52 -12.25 11.08 3.21
N PHE A 53 -11.80 10.36 4.24
CA PHE A 53 -11.00 10.93 5.32
C PHE A 53 -10.10 9.87 5.97
N THR A 54 -9.01 10.35 6.57
CA THR A 54 -8.18 9.57 7.50
C THR A 54 -7.96 10.43 8.74
N ASP A 55 -8.22 9.88 9.92
CA ASP A 55 -7.94 10.54 11.19
C ASP A 55 -7.18 9.61 12.13
N ASN A 56 -6.01 10.06 12.56
CA ASN A 56 -5.15 9.40 13.55
C ASN A 56 -5.32 10.01 14.96
N PHE A 57 -6.19 11.00 15.12
CA PHE A 57 -6.46 11.70 16.37
C PHE A 57 -5.19 12.26 17.05
N ASP A 58 -4.20 12.70 16.27
CA ASP A 58 -2.92 13.26 16.77
C ASP A 58 -3.03 14.74 17.19
N GLY A 59 -4.14 15.39 16.87
CA GLY A 59 -4.40 16.79 17.16
C GLY A 59 -4.69 17.07 18.64
N PRO A 60 -4.59 18.33 19.10
CA PRO A 60 -4.94 18.70 20.47
C PRO A 60 -6.45 18.66 20.75
N SER A 61 -7.28 18.55 19.72
CA SER A 61 -8.74 18.53 19.76
C SER A 61 -9.29 17.78 18.55
N LEU A 62 -10.53 17.30 18.67
CA LEU A 62 -11.25 16.65 17.57
C LEU A 62 -11.42 17.60 16.38
N ASP A 63 -11.24 17.07 15.16
CA ASP A 63 -11.42 17.81 13.92
C ASP A 63 -12.84 18.39 13.79
N GLU A 64 -12.95 19.59 13.21
CA GLU A 64 -14.22 20.34 13.16
C GLU A 64 -15.31 19.67 12.31
N ALA A 65 -14.94 18.73 11.43
CA ALA A 65 -15.90 17.96 10.65
C ALA A 65 -16.62 16.88 11.48
N TYR A 66 -16.12 16.55 12.68
CA TYR A 66 -16.85 15.70 13.61
C TYR A 66 -17.84 16.50 14.45
N ARG A 67 -19.01 15.90 14.64
CA ARG A 67 -20.01 16.37 15.58
C ARG A 67 -20.04 15.47 16.81
N GLN A 68 -19.92 16.07 17.99
CA GLN A 68 -20.10 15.41 19.28
C GLN A 68 -21.59 15.42 19.66
N GLU A 69 -22.12 14.26 20.03
CA GLU A 69 -23.50 14.10 20.50
C GLU A 69 -23.55 13.19 21.72
N GLY A 70 -24.49 13.48 22.62
CA GLY A 70 -24.57 12.84 23.93
C GLY A 70 -24.24 13.84 25.05
N LEU A 71 -23.84 13.33 26.21
CA LEU A 71 -23.44 14.19 27.32
C LEU A 71 -22.01 14.71 27.09
N GLN A 72 -21.82 16.02 27.24
CA GLN A 72 -20.53 16.68 27.02
C GLN A 72 -19.39 16.03 27.83
N ASP A 73 -19.65 15.71 29.11
CA ASP A 73 -18.65 15.14 30.02
C ASP A 73 -18.26 13.69 29.67
N ALA A 74 -19.01 13.04 28.78
CA ALA A 74 -18.72 11.70 28.29
C ALA A 74 -17.73 11.70 27.11
N HIS A 75 -17.48 12.87 26.53
CA HIS A 75 -16.41 13.09 25.56
C HIS A 75 -15.14 13.47 26.33
N LEU A 76 -14.25 12.50 26.52
CA LEU A 76 -13.05 12.66 27.34
C LEU A 76 -11.91 13.39 26.59
N GLY A 77 -12.09 13.60 25.29
CA GLY A 77 -11.18 14.37 24.44
C GLY A 77 -10.08 13.51 23.81
N ILE A 78 -9.11 14.18 23.18
CA ILE A 78 -7.94 13.51 22.60
C ILE A 78 -6.82 13.45 23.63
N THR A 79 -6.22 12.28 23.79
CA THR A 79 -4.99 12.08 24.57
C THR A 79 -4.17 10.97 23.92
N ASP A 80 -2.85 11.15 23.82
CA ASP A 80 -1.91 10.14 23.30
C ASP A 80 -2.31 9.52 21.93
N GLY A 81 -2.80 10.33 20.99
CA GLY A 81 -3.15 9.87 19.64
C GLY A 81 -4.47 9.09 19.56
N ALA A 82 -5.36 9.26 20.53
CA ALA A 82 -6.67 8.64 20.50
C ALA A 82 -7.75 9.57 21.03
N TYR A 83 -8.94 9.48 20.45
CA TYR A 83 -10.13 10.16 20.95
C TYR A 83 -10.93 9.24 21.88
N PHE A 84 -11.10 9.70 23.12
CA PHE A 84 -11.75 8.94 24.17
C PHE A 84 -13.21 9.33 24.35
N LEU A 85 -14.06 8.30 24.43
CA LEU A 85 -15.47 8.43 24.78
C LEU A 85 -15.88 7.34 25.76
N THR A 86 -16.76 7.70 26.69
CA THR A 86 -17.32 6.79 27.69
C THR A 86 -18.82 6.67 27.53
N ASP A 87 -19.39 5.55 27.97
CA ASP A 87 -20.84 5.42 28.09
C ASP A 87 -21.40 6.17 29.30
N GLU A 88 -22.68 6.54 29.21
CA GLU A 88 -23.44 7.23 30.25
C GLU A 88 -24.81 6.61 30.47
N ARG A 89 -25.30 6.72 31.72
CA ARG A 89 -26.61 6.24 32.15
C ARG A 89 -27.76 6.97 31.44
N ASP A 90 -28.90 6.28 31.27
CA ASP A 90 -30.19 6.86 30.80
C ASP A 90 -30.09 7.61 29.44
N GLY A 91 -29.00 7.42 28.70
CA GLY A 91 -28.58 8.30 27.61
C GLY A 91 -28.90 7.79 26.20
N GLN A 92 -28.80 8.71 25.24
CA GLN A 92 -28.93 8.49 23.78
C GLN A 92 -27.64 7.92 23.14
N GLY A 93 -26.74 7.35 23.96
CA GLY A 93 -25.36 7.03 23.62
C GLY A 93 -24.46 8.26 23.53
N THR A 94 -23.17 8.09 23.85
CA THR A 94 -22.12 9.10 23.59
C THR A 94 -21.52 8.77 22.24
N LYS A 95 -21.57 9.71 21.29
CA LYS A 95 -21.20 9.43 19.90
C LYS A 95 -20.53 10.58 19.20
N ILE A 96 -19.68 10.24 18.25
CA ILE A 96 -19.19 11.17 17.25
C ILE A 96 -19.72 10.76 15.88
N THR A 97 -20.15 11.75 15.11
CA THR A 97 -20.61 11.58 13.73
C THR A 97 -19.75 12.42 12.80
N ARG A 98 -19.47 11.93 11.59
CA ARG A 98 -18.79 12.68 10.53
C ARG A 98 -19.63 12.57 9.27
N SER A 99 -20.00 13.71 8.69
CA SER A 99 -20.72 13.73 7.42
C SER A 99 -19.78 13.30 6.30
N THR A 100 -20.32 12.61 5.31
CA THR A 100 -19.56 12.01 4.22
C THR A 100 -20.09 12.46 2.88
N GLY A 101 -21.40 12.66 2.70
CA GLY A 101 -21.96 13.25 1.48
C GLY A 101 -21.61 12.47 0.20
N GLY A 102 -21.73 13.17 -0.94
CA GLY A 102 -21.32 12.66 -2.26
C GLY A 102 -22.20 11.54 -2.82
N GLU A 103 -21.70 10.92 -3.88
CA GLU A 103 -22.22 9.72 -4.53
C GLU A 103 -21.44 8.49 -4.05
N ILE A 104 -22.13 7.36 -3.99
CA ILE A 104 -21.54 6.08 -3.60
C ILE A 104 -20.55 5.59 -4.67
N ASP A 105 -19.44 5.03 -4.21
CA ASP A 105 -18.50 4.23 -4.98
C ASP A 105 -18.07 3.04 -4.09
N SER A 106 -17.25 2.13 -4.62
CA SER A 106 -16.56 1.14 -3.80
C SER A 106 -15.73 1.83 -2.72
N PHE A 107 -15.77 1.28 -1.50
CA PHE A 107 -15.11 1.90 -0.35
C PHE A 107 -14.53 0.87 0.61
N ARG A 108 -13.48 1.28 1.31
CA ARG A 108 -13.03 0.71 2.57
C ARG A 108 -13.36 1.69 3.69
N ASN A 109 -14.11 1.24 4.68
CA ASN A 109 -14.23 1.91 5.97
C ASN A 109 -13.48 1.06 7.01
N GLU A 110 -12.62 1.68 7.80
CA GLU A 110 -11.71 1.01 8.69
C GLU A 110 -11.56 1.81 9.98
N ILE A 111 -11.65 1.13 11.11
CA ILE A 111 -11.49 1.77 12.42
C ILE A 111 -10.61 0.91 13.32
N GLU A 112 -9.69 1.55 14.04
CA GLU A 112 -8.91 0.94 15.11
C GLU A 112 -9.22 1.62 16.44
N PHE A 113 -9.41 0.80 17.47
CA PHE A 113 -9.72 1.28 18.80
C PHE A 113 -9.25 0.32 19.90
N VAL A 114 -9.05 0.86 21.09
CA VAL A 114 -8.78 0.11 22.32
C VAL A 114 -9.93 0.34 23.29
N MET A 115 -10.32 -0.69 24.05
CA MET A 115 -11.32 -0.54 25.11
C MET A 115 -10.77 -1.00 26.45
N GLU A 116 -10.75 -0.08 27.42
CA GLU A 116 -10.34 -0.37 28.80
C GLU A 116 -10.86 0.72 29.75
N PRO A 117 -11.69 0.39 30.75
CA PRO A 117 -12.32 -0.92 30.99
C PRO A 117 -13.46 -1.21 30.01
N PHE A 118 -13.78 -2.49 29.75
CA PHE A 118 -14.95 -2.89 28.96
C PHE A 118 -15.45 -4.31 29.31
N ARG A 119 -14.61 -5.33 29.13
CA ARG A 119 -14.87 -6.75 29.38
C ARG A 119 -14.75 -7.15 30.84
N LEU A 120 -13.90 -6.48 31.64
CA LEU A 120 -13.70 -6.67 33.10
C LEU A 120 -13.60 -8.13 33.57
N LEU A 121 -12.53 -8.86 33.22
CA LEU A 121 -12.26 -10.27 33.62
C LEU A 121 -13.43 -11.28 33.45
N GLY A 122 -14.55 -10.93 32.81
CA GLY A 122 -15.71 -11.78 32.65
C GLY A 122 -17.07 -11.09 32.82
N ASN A 123 -18.14 -11.84 32.51
CA ASN A 123 -19.53 -11.37 32.52
C ASN A 123 -19.92 -10.70 33.87
N PRO A 124 -20.58 -9.52 33.89
CA PRO A 124 -21.23 -8.87 32.75
C PRO A 124 -20.44 -7.79 32.01
N GLY A 125 -19.13 -7.66 32.26
CA GLY A 125 -18.36 -6.52 31.76
C GLY A 125 -18.97 -5.20 32.25
N THR A 126 -18.79 -4.14 31.46
CA THR A 126 -19.33 -2.81 31.73
C THR A 126 -20.82 -2.68 31.42
N GLN A 127 -21.44 -3.67 30.78
CA GLN A 127 -22.83 -3.67 30.32
C GLN A 127 -23.11 -2.55 29.32
N SER A 128 -22.18 -2.44 28.38
CA SER A 128 -22.14 -1.40 27.36
C SER A 128 -21.93 -2.06 26.00
N ASP A 129 -22.32 -1.32 24.96
CA ASP A 129 -22.03 -1.66 23.57
C ASP A 129 -21.13 -0.58 22.99
N PHE A 130 -20.06 -1.01 22.34
CA PHE A 130 -19.42 -0.22 21.30
C PHE A 130 -20.17 -0.47 19.99
N LYS A 131 -20.57 0.61 19.32
CA LYS A 131 -21.28 0.53 18.04
C LYS A 131 -20.56 1.38 17.00
N TRP A 132 -20.27 0.77 15.87
CA TRP A 132 -19.73 1.45 14.71
C TRP A 132 -20.73 1.32 13.57
N LYS A 133 -21.13 2.45 12.99
CA LYS A 133 -22.29 2.53 12.09
C LYS A 133 -22.01 3.39 10.87
N MET A 134 -22.70 3.03 9.79
CA MET A 134 -22.62 3.67 8.48
C MET A 134 -24.06 3.91 8.01
N PHE A 135 -24.36 5.13 7.60
CA PHE A 135 -25.68 5.54 7.14
C PHE A 135 -25.63 6.08 5.72
N GLY A 136 -26.61 5.68 4.91
CA GLY A 136 -26.86 6.21 3.57
C GLY A 136 -28.34 6.16 3.21
N PRO A 137 -28.72 6.62 2.00
CA PRO A 137 -30.10 6.61 1.52
C PRO A 137 -30.77 5.22 1.53
N ASP A 138 -29.98 4.16 1.35
CA ASP A 138 -30.46 2.78 1.28
C ASP A 138 -30.56 2.10 2.66
N GLY A 139 -30.27 2.83 3.73
CA GLY A 139 -30.46 2.38 5.11
C GLY A 139 -29.20 2.51 5.95
N PHE A 140 -28.95 1.52 6.80
CA PHE A 140 -27.77 1.54 7.67
C PHE A 140 -27.24 0.16 8.02
N MET A 141 -25.96 0.14 8.37
CA MET A 141 -25.31 -1.02 8.96
C MET A 141 -24.73 -0.64 10.33
N GLU A 142 -24.77 -1.59 11.27
CA GLU A 142 -24.09 -1.47 12.55
C GLU A 142 -23.31 -2.74 12.93
N LEU A 143 -22.04 -2.54 13.27
CA LEU A 143 -21.21 -3.48 14.00
C LEU A 143 -21.35 -3.19 15.49
N VAL A 144 -21.83 -4.17 16.25
CA VAL A 144 -22.04 -4.05 17.69
C VAL A 144 -21.13 -5.02 18.42
N LEU A 145 -20.17 -4.49 19.16
CA LEU A 145 -19.33 -5.23 20.08
C LEU A 145 -19.83 -4.95 21.49
N ASN A 146 -20.41 -5.95 22.15
CA ASN A 146 -20.91 -5.80 23.51
C ASN A 146 -19.85 -6.17 24.56
N SER A 147 -20.05 -5.71 25.80
CA SER A 147 -19.15 -5.96 26.93
C SER A 147 -19.05 -7.43 27.38
N PHE A 148 -19.74 -8.35 26.70
CA PHE A 148 -19.52 -9.80 26.84
C PHE A 148 -18.47 -10.34 25.86
N GLY A 149 -17.89 -9.48 25.01
CA GLY A 149 -16.91 -9.86 23.99
C GLY A 149 -17.52 -10.37 22.70
N LYS A 150 -18.83 -10.16 22.49
CA LYS A 150 -19.51 -10.65 21.28
C LYS A 150 -19.68 -9.56 20.24
N LEU A 151 -19.24 -9.84 19.03
CA LEU A 151 -19.44 -9.02 17.83
C LEU A 151 -20.71 -9.48 17.10
N ARG A 152 -21.45 -8.53 16.54
CA ARG A 152 -22.66 -8.74 15.76
C ARG A 152 -22.70 -7.77 14.59
N LEU A 153 -23.14 -8.25 13.43
CA LEU A 153 -23.38 -7.44 12.25
C LEU A 153 -24.88 -7.34 12.00
N TYR A 154 -25.42 -6.12 12.03
CA TYR A 154 -26.82 -5.84 11.73
C TYR A 154 -26.93 -4.92 10.52
N HIS A 155 -27.92 -5.18 9.69
CA HIS A 155 -28.22 -4.39 8.50
C HIS A 155 -29.71 -4.06 8.43
N ASN A 156 -30.01 -2.83 8.04
CA ASN A 156 -31.33 -2.36 7.70
C ASN A 156 -31.29 -1.88 6.25
N ASP A 157 -31.95 -2.62 5.37
CA ASP A 157 -32.23 -2.20 4.00
C ASP A 157 -33.54 -1.39 4.03
N SER A 158 -33.46 -0.09 3.72
CA SER A 158 -34.58 0.85 3.83
C SER A 158 -35.75 0.48 2.91
N GLU A 159 -35.46 -0.20 1.79
CA GLU A 159 -36.44 -0.69 0.81
C GLU A 159 -36.81 -2.17 1.05
N GLY A 160 -36.25 -2.80 2.09
CA GLY A 160 -36.31 -4.24 2.29
C GLY A 160 -36.51 -4.67 3.75
N SER A 161 -35.66 -5.61 4.17
CA SER A 161 -35.72 -6.22 5.50
C SER A 161 -34.69 -5.62 6.44
N SER A 162 -34.80 -5.93 7.72
CA SER A 162 -33.77 -5.58 8.70
C SER A 162 -33.55 -6.70 9.71
N GLY A 163 -32.31 -6.87 10.14
CA GLY A 163 -31.93 -7.98 11.00
C GLY A 163 -30.43 -8.18 11.14
N ASN A 164 -30.07 -9.16 11.95
CA ASN A 164 -28.68 -9.60 12.06
C ASN A 164 -28.30 -10.37 10.79
N ILE A 165 -27.23 -9.94 10.12
CA ILE A 165 -26.59 -10.72 9.05
C ILE A 165 -25.70 -11.79 9.68
N THR A 166 -24.93 -11.39 10.71
CA THR A 166 -24.12 -12.31 11.51
C THR A 166 -24.55 -12.19 12.97
N GLU A 167 -24.84 -13.33 13.59
CA GLU A 167 -25.27 -13.42 14.98
C GLU A 167 -24.14 -13.12 15.98
N ASN A 168 -24.51 -12.86 17.23
CA ASN A 168 -23.59 -12.56 18.32
C ASN A 168 -22.53 -13.67 18.51
N SER A 169 -21.31 -13.40 18.05
CA SER A 169 -20.19 -14.34 18.07
C SER A 169 -19.10 -13.82 19.00
N ASP A 170 -18.64 -14.66 19.92
CA ASP A 170 -17.54 -14.31 20.83
C ASP A 170 -16.23 -14.24 20.02
N ILE A 171 -15.59 -13.08 20.03
CA ILE A 171 -14.34 -12.83 19.30
C ILE A 171 -13.10 -12.90 20.22
N GLY A 172 -13.27 -13.23 21.50
CA GLY A 172 -12.15 -13.53 22.39
C GLY A 172 -11.39 -12.32 22.95
N ILE A 173 -11.98 -11.12 22.91
CA ILE A 173 -11.32 -9.89 23.39
C ILE A 173 -11.14 -9.84 24.92
N VAL A 174 -10.08 -9.17 25.36
CA VAL A 174 -9.84 -8.72 26.73
C VAL A 174 -9.67 -7.19 26.78
N ASP A 175 -9.75 -6.63 27.99
CA ASP A 175 -9.49 -5.19 28.18
C ASP A 175 -8.06 -4.84 27.78
N GLY A 176 -7.92 -3.75 27.02
CA GLY A 176 -6.65 -3.28 26.50
C GLY A 176 -6.24 -3.87 25.14
N ASP A 177 -7.01 -4.82 24.59
CA ASP A 177 -6.79 -5.29 23.22
C ASP A 177 -7.00 -4.15 22.22
N ARG A 178 -6.14 -4.12 21.20
CA ARG A 178 -6.31 -3.27 20.02
C ARG A 178 -7.18 -3.99 19.01
N ILE A 179 -8.32 -3.41 18.66
CA ILE A 179 -9.30 -4.02 17.78
C ILE A 179 -9.38 -3.18 16.52
N LYS A 180 -9.24 -3.85 15.38
CA LYS A 180 -9.42 -3.26 14.06
C LYS A 180 -10.65 -3.89 13.40
N LEU A 181 -11.56 -3.06 12.90
CA LEU A 181 -12.71 -3.48 12.10
C LEU A 181 -12.61 -2.86 10.72
N ILE A 182 -12.89 -3.67 9.69
CA ILE A 182 -12.83 -3.27 8.28
C ILE A 182 -14.13 -3.67 7.61
N VAL A 183 -14.67 -2.77 6.79
CA VAL A 183 -15.74 -3.02 5.83
C VAL A 183 -15.23 -2.62 4.46
N ASP A 184 -15.07 -3.60 3.58
CA ASP A 184 -14.83 -3.40 2.15
C ASP A 184 -16.14 -3.60 1.40
N TYR A 185 -16.59 -2.61 0.64
CA TYR A 185 -17.79 -2.65 -0.18
C TYR A 185 -17.45 -2.44 -1.66
N ASP A 186 -17.91 -3.38 -2.48
CA ASP A 186 -17.78 -3.35 -3.94
C ASP A 186 -19.15 -2.96 -4.54
N ILE A 187 -19.18 -1.81 -5.21
CA ILE A 187 -20.39 -1.28 -5.85
C ILE A 187 -20.82 -2.08 -7.08
N ASP A 188 -19.89 -2.68 -7.82
CA ASP A 188 -20.16 -3.41 -9.05
C ASP A 188 -20.86 -4.74 -8.74
N THR A 189 -20.45 -5.40 -7.66
CA THR A 189 -21.06 -6.66 -7.22
C THR A 189 -22.13 -6.49 -6.14
N ASP A 190 -22.25 -5.30 -5.56
CA ASP A 190 -23.11 -4.95 -4.42
C ASP A 190 -22.91 -5.91 -3.23
N LYS A 191 -21.65 -6.15 -2.88
CA LYS A 191 -21.24 -7.04 -1.79
C LYS A 191 -20.26 -6.36 -0.87
N MET A 192 -20.22 -6.87 0.36
CA MET A 192 -19.25 -6.44 1.35
C MET A 192 -18.46 -7.62 1.93
N GLU A 193 -17.24 -7.33 2.34
CA GLU A 193 -16.45 -8.15 3.25
C GLU A 193 -16.25 -7.38 4.56
N VAL A 194 -16.56 -8.02 5.68
CA VAL A 194 -16.40 -7.46 7.02
C VAL A 194 -15.36 -8.28 7.75
N THR A 195 -14.29 -7.65 8.19
CA THR A 195 -13.14 -8.31 8.82
C THR A 195 -12.84 -7.69 10.16
N TYR A 196 -12.43 -8.50 11.14
CA TYR A 196 -11.87 -8.00 12.40
C TYR A 196 -10.45 -8.53 12.59
N GLN A 197 -9.63 -7.76 13.30
CA GLN A 197 -8.31 -8.17 13.75
C GLN A 197 -8.13 -7.74 15.20
N ILE A 198 -7.52 -8.62 16.00
CA ILE A 198 -7.19 -8.35 17.40
C ILE A 198 -5.68 -8.30 17.52
N ASN A 199 -5.16 -7.21 18.10
CA ASN A 199 -3.75 -6.93 18.26
C ASN A 199 -2.98 -7.05 16.94
N ASP A 200 -2.06 -8.02 16.86
CA ASP A 200 -1.24 -8.33 15.68
C ASP A 200 -1.55 -9.73 15.12
N ASP A 201 -2.71 -10.31 15.50
CA ASP A 201 -3.16 -11.62 15.00
C ASP A 201 -3.58 -11.53 13.53
N ASP A 202 -3.76 -12.67 12.86
CA ASP A 202 -4.25 -12.68 11.48
C ASP A 202 -5.69 -12.13 11.41
N PRO A 203 -6.02 -11.26 10.43
CA PRO A 203 -7.39 -10.80 10.23
C PRO A 203 -8.36 -11.96 9.98
N VAL A 204 -9.55 -11.87 10.57
CA VAL A 204 -10.61 -12.87 10.46
C VAL A 204 -11.82 -12.29 9.74
N VAL A 205 -12.18 -12.89 8.61
CA VAL A 205 -13.41 -12.56 7.89
C VAL A 205 -14.62 -12.94 8.75
N PHE A 206 -15.41 -11.94 9.12
CA PHE A 206 -16.63 -12.07 9.91
C PHE A 206 -17.88 -12.25 9.05
N HIS A 207 -17.90 -11.62 7.88
CA HIS A 207 -18.96 -11.75 6.89
C HIS A 207 -18.39 -11.51 5.49
N SER A 208 -18.92 -12.21 4.50
CA SER A 208 -18.63 -11.96 3.09
C SER A 208 -19.90 -12.23 2.28
N GLY A 209 -20.35 -11.23 1.51
CA GLY A 209 -21.54 -11.31 0.68
C GLY A 209 -22.40 -10.04 0.74
N GLY A 210 -23.67 -10.17 0.31
CA GLY A 210 -24.62 -9.05 0.32
C GLY A 210 -25.17 -8.72 1.70
N GLY A 211 -26.11 -7.78 1.75
CA GLY A 211 -26.84 -7.41 2.96
C GLY A 211 -27.95 -8.39 3.33
N ILE A 212 -28.79 -8.02 4.31
CA ILE A 212 -29.85 -8.88 4.88
C ILE A 212 -30.88 -9.41 3.86
N SER A 213 -31.12 -8.67 2.77
CA SER A 213 -32.03 -8.99 1.66
C SER A 213 -31.27 -9.43 0.40
N GLY A 214 -29.95 -9.58 0.50
CA GLY A 214 -29.04 -9.79 -0.63
C GLY A 214 -28.41 -8.50 -1.16
N ARG A 215 -29.07 -7.35 -0.99
CA ARG A 215 -28.56 -6.01 -1.36
C ARG A 215 -27.87 -5.34 -0.18
N VAL A 216 -26.75 -4.65 -0.41
CA VAL A 216 -26.11 -3.76 0.58
C VAL A 216 -26.57 -2.32 0.34
N GLY A 217 -26.37 -1.80 -0.87
CA GLY A 217 -26.76 -0.43 -1.25
C GLY A 217 -25.89 0.67 -0.62
N ASP A 218 -26.33 1.91 -0.80
CA ASP A 218 -25.69 3.08 -0.23
C ASP A 218 -25.94 3.22 1.26
N LEU A 219 -24.90 2.84 2.00
CA LEU A 219 -24.83 2.92 3.45
C LEU A 219 -23.83 3.98 3.91
N ILE A 220 -23.29 4.83 3.03
CA ILE A 220 -22.14 5.65 3.39
C ILE A 220 -22.27 7.14 3.08
N THR A 221 -23.16 7.56 2.18
CA THR A 221 -23.20 8.97 1.72
C THR A 221 -23.96 9.93 2.65
N ASN A 222 -24.52 9.48 3.78
CA ASN A 222 -25.07 10.39 4.79
C ASN A 222 -24.00 10.77 5.83
N PHE A 223 -23.63 9.82 6.68
CA PHE A 223 -22.62 10.00 7.73
C PHE A 223 -22.18 8.65 8.31
N VAL A 224 -21.02 8.67 8.98
CA VAL A 224 -20.53 7.55 9.79
C VAL A 224 -20.55 7.90 11.27
N GLN A 225 -20.63 6.88 12.13
CA GLN A 225 -20.80 7.06 13.58
C GLN A 225 -20.01 6.03 14.41
N VAL A 226 -19.39 6.50 15.48
CA VAL A 226 -18.97 5.67 16.62
C VAL A 226 -19.81 6.05 17.83
N GLU A 227 -20.31 5.06 18.56
CA GLU A 227 -21.16 5.25 19.73
C GLU A 227 -20.78 4.29 20.87
N MET A 228 -20.58 4.83 22.07
CA MET A 228 -20.63 4.06 23.31
C MET A 228 -22.02 4.16 23.93
N PHE A 229 -22.68 3.02 24.04
CA PHE A 229 -24.06 2.93 24.52
C PHE A 229 -24.17 2.09 25.78
N LYS A 230 -24.84 2.62 26.80
CA LYS A 230 -25.09 1.93 28.07
C LYS A 230 -26.46 1.27 28.05
N TRP A 231 -26.53 -0.07 28.01
CA TRP A 231 -27.83 -0.76 27.98
C TRP A 231 -28.32 -1.18 29.36
N ASN A 232 -27.44 -1.42 30.34
CA ASN A 232 -27.87 -1.53 31.74
C ASN A 232 -27.68 -0.21 32.47
N ASN A 233 -28.70 0.21 33.21
CA ASN A 233 -28.80 1.52 33.83
C ASN A 233 -27.91 1.69 35.10
N SER A 234 -26.66 1.25 35.06
CA SER A 234 -25.68 1.27 36.16
C SER A 234 -24.57 2.27 35.87
N GLU A 235 -24.26 3.16 36.81
CA GLU A 235 -23.13 4.11 36.71
C GLU A 235 -21.82 3.57 37.32
N VAL A 236 -21.86 2.40 37.95
CA VAL A 236 -20.74 1.91 38.77
C VAL A 236 -19.51 1.56 37.93
N THR A 237 -19.71 1.08 36.71
CA THR A 237 -18.61 0.79 35.79
C THR A 237 -18.98 1.27 34.40
N LYS A 238 -18.26 2.28 33.91
CA LYS A 238 -18.40 2.79 32.55
C LYS A 238 -17.36 2.14 31.67
N GLY A 239 -17.76 1.74 30.47
CA GLY A 239 -16.87 1.36 29.41
C GLY A 239 -16.25 2.59 28.78
N VAL A 240 -14.97 2.48 28.42
CA VAL A 240 -14.23 3.53 27.73
C VAL A 240 -13.67 2.94 26.45
N VAL A 241 -13.86 3.65 25.34
CA VAL A 241 -13.18 3.37 24.08
C VAL A 241 -12.26 4.54 23.73
N ALA A 242 -11.08 4.18 23.24
CA ALA A 242 -10.10 5.08 22.67
C ALA A 242 -10.02 4.76 21.17
N VAL A 243 -10.56 5.62 20.32
CA VAL A 243 -10.45 5.48 18.86
C VAL A 243 -9.14 6.12 18.44
N ASN A 244 -8.21 5.32 17.93
CA ASN A 244 -6.86 5.77 17.57
C ASN A 244 -6.65 5.87 16.06
N TYR A 245 -7.55 5.28 15.26
CA TYR A 245 -7.52 5.40 13.81
C TYR A 245 -8.92 5.27 13.22
N TRP A 246 -9.25 6.11 12.25
CA TRP A 246 -10.43 5.92 11.41
C TRP A 246 -10.16 6.39 9.99
N ASN A 247 -10.30 5.49 9.03
CA ASN A 247 -10.21 5.77 7.61
C ASN A 247 -11.49 5.39 6.86
N LEU A 248 -11.91 6.28 5.97
CA LEU A 248 -12.89 6.02 4.93
C LEU A 248 -12.29 6.47 3.60
N GLY A 249 -12.16 5.56 2.64
CA GLY A 249 -11.61 5.88 1.32
C GLY A 249 -11.84 4.75 0.34
N ALA A 250 -11.26 4.86 -0.87
CA ALA A 250 -11.32 3.79 -1.86
C ALA A 250 -10.81 2.47 -1.26
N ILE A 251 -11.28 1.33 -1.80
CA ILE A 251 -10.65 0.04 -1.51
C ILE A 251 -9.21 0.10 -2.05
N GLN A 252 -8.28 0.48 -1.20
CA GLN A 252 -6.88 0.23 -1.42
C GLN A 252 -6.68 -1.26 -1.12
N GLU A 253 -6.04 -2.00 -2.03
CA GLU A 253 -5.45 -3.29 -1.65
C GLU A 253 -4.71 -3.08 -0.33
N PRO A 254 -4.90 -3.96 0.67
CA PRO A 254 -4.45 -3.69 2.02
C PRO A 254 -2.97 -3.30 1.98
N GLU A 255 -2.68 -2.03 2.31
CA GLU A 255 -1.33 -1.68 2.71
C GLU A 255 -0.98 -2.65 3.83
N ALA A 256 0.06 -3.44 3.60
CA ALA A 256 0.58 -4.38 4.58
C ALA A 256 0.66 -3.64 5.93
N PRO A 257 0.10 -4.20 7.03
CA PRO A 257 0.04 -3.47 8.28
C PRO A 257 1.45 -3.02 8.66
N ALA A 258 1.61 -1.73 8.92
CA ALA A 258 2.84 -1.14 9.43
C ALA A 258 3.11 -1.69 10.85
N GLY A 259 3.67 -2.88 10.90
CA GLY A 259 4.11 -3.58 12.11
C GLY A 259 5.63 -3.66 12.16
N PRO A 260 6.22 -3.95 13.35
CA PRO A 260 7.66 -4.11 13.45
C PRO A 260 8.15 -5.26 12.55
N LEU A 261 9.30 -5.08 11.90
CA LEU A 261 10.01 -6.15 11.22
C LEU A 261 10.31 -7.28 12.22
N VAL A 262 9.65 -8.43 12.04
CA VAL A 262 9.87 -9.63 12.87
C VAL A 262 10.49 -10.70 11.98
N LEU A 263 11.69 -11.17 12.35
CA LEU A 263 12.38 -12.28 11.70
C LEU A 263 12.22 -13.57 12.53
N SER A 264 11.74 -14.62 11.88
CA SER A 264 11.75 -16.00 12.38
C SER A 264 12.79 -16.81 11.61
N ILE A 265 13.49 -17.71 12.30
CA ILE A 265 14.49 -18.61 11.70
C ILE A 265 14.19 -20.03 12.18
N GLY A 266 14.00 -20.95 11.25
CA GLY A 266 13.70 -22.35 11.52
C GLY A 266 14.63 -23.30 10.76
N PRO A 267 14.70 -24.58 11.17
CA PRO A 267 15.36 -25.61 10.37
C PRO A 267 14.51 -25.94 9.13
N ASP A 268 15.16 -26.09 7.98
CA ASP A 268 14.54 -26.58 6.74
C ASP A 268 15.48 -27.56 6.04
N GLY A 269 15.29 -28.85 6.32
CA GLY A 269 16.16 -29.91 5.83
C GLY A 269 17.59 -29.77 6.36
N ASP A 270 18.54 -29.64 5.44
CA ASP A 270 19.98 -29.38 5.69
C ASP A 270 20.33 -27.88 5.72
N GLY A 271 19.35 -27.00 5.53
CA GLY A 271 19.49 -25.55 5.57
C GLY A 271 18.60 -24.88 6.63
N LEU A 272 18.45 -23.57 6.47
CA LEU A 272 17.57 -22.73 7.29
C LEU A 272 16.43 -22.15 6.46
N GLU A 273 15.28 -22.02 7.10
CA GLU A 273 14.18 -21.19 6.64
C GLU A 273 14.19 -19.86 7.39
N PHE A 274 14.07 -18.76 6.65
CA PHE A 274 13.92 -17.42 7.18
C PHE A 274 12.55 -16.89 6.79
N THR A 275 11.78 -16.41 7.75
CA THR A 275 10.47 -15.82 7.50
C THR A 275 10.41 -14.45 8.14
N TRP A 276 9.99 -13.43 7.39
CA TRP A 276 9.82 -12.10 7.95
C TRP A 276 8.61 -11.38 7.37
N ARG A 277 8.03 -10.48 8.18
CA ARG A 277 6.98 -9.57 7.70
C ARG A 277 7.53 -8.66 6.62
N SER A 278 6.83 -8.57 5.50
CA SER A 278 7.24 -7.77 4.35
C SER A 278 6.16 -6.76 3.96
N GLN A 279 6.54 -5.50 3.88
CA GLN A 279 5.75 -4.40 3.35
C GLN A 279 6.02 -4.20 1.85
N GLU A 280 4.95 -3.97 1.09
CA GLU A 280 5.06 -3.54 -0.30
C GLU A 280 5.87 -2.24 -0.43
N GLY A 281 6.59 -2.06 -1.52
CA GLY A 281 7.49 -0.92 -1.68
C GLY A 281 8.72 -0.95 -0.76
N LYS A 282 9.00 -2.06 -0.08
CA LYS A 282 10.29 -2.32 0.60
C LYS A 282 11.06 -3.46 -0.05
N VAL A 283 12.37 -3.47 0.17
CA VAL A 283 13.25 -4.60 -0.13
C VAL A 283 14.06 -5.00 1.09
N TYR A 284 14.56 -6.24 1.08
CA TYR A 284 15.19 -6.86 2.24
C TYR A 284 16.55 -7.48 1.90
N ASP A 285 17.52 -7.30 2.78
CA ASP A 285 18.80 -8.02 2.71
C ASP A 285 18.89 -9.01 3.87
N LEU A 286 19.21 -10.28 3.58
CA LEU A 286 19.65 -11.22 4.61
C LEU A 286 21.14 -11.01 4.82
N VAL A 287 21.52 -10.46 5.97
CA VAL A 287 22.91 -10.16 6.31
C VAL A 287 23.42 -11.09 7.40
N SER A 288 24.75 -11.28 7.47
CA SER A 288 25.35 -12.11 8.52
C SER A 288 26.67 -11.59 9.08
N SER A 289 26.97 -11.95 10.32
CA SER A 289 28.25 -11.68 10.98
C SER A 289 28.63 -12.82 11.92
N THR A 290 29.93 -12.98 12.19
CA THR A 290 30.42 -13.89 13.24
C THR A 290 30.51 -13.21 14.61
N THR A 291 30.26 -11.91 14.70
CA THR A 291 30.33 -11.11 15.93
C THR A 291 29.22 -10.05 15.99
N LEU A 292 28.99 -9.49 17.18
CA LEU A 292 28.02 -8.40 17.44
C LEU A 292 28.71 -7.03 17.58
N GLU A 293 29.96 -6.92 17.15
CA GLU A 293 30.77 -5.71 17.36
C GLU A 293 30.29 -4.52 16.50
N THR A 294 29.62 -4.82 15.38
CA THR A 294 29.07 -3.83 14.45
C THR A 294 27.55 -3.99 14.35
N SER A 295 26.87 -2.91 13.94
CA SER A 295 25.43 -2.90 13.73
C SER A 295 25.03 -3.85 12.59
N PRO A 296 23.91 -4.59 12.69
CA PRO A 296 23.40 -5.42 11.59
C PRO A 296 23.23 -4.67 10.27
N ALA A 297 22.87 -3.38 10.32
CA ALA A 297 22.78 -2.52 9.13
C ALA A 297 24.12 -2.31 8.39
N THR A 298 25.24 -2.76 8.96
CA THR A 298 26.59 -2.70 8.36
C THR A 298 27.18 -4.06 8.06
N TRP A 299 26.44 -5.14 8.33
CA TRP A 299 26.85 -6.50 7.99
C TRP A 299 26.73 -6.71 6.48
N ALA A 300 27.61 -7.54 5.93
CA ALA A 300 27.53 -7.89 4.51
C ALA A 300 26.34 -8.82 4.26
N PRO A 301 25.69 -8.74 3.07
CA PRO A 301 24.73 -9.74 2.62
C PRO A 301 25.31 -11.14 2.74
N TYR A 302 24.48 -12.07 3.19
CA TYR A 302 24.85 -13.47 3.31
C TYR A 302 24.98 -14.07 1.91
N ASN A 303 25.93 -14.99 1.77
CA ASN A 303 26.14 -15.77 0.58
C ASN A 303 26.34 -17.22 1.03
N ASP A 304 25.45 -18.10 0.58
CA ASP A 304 25.43 -19.52 0.94
C ASP A 304 26.20 -20.39 -0.06
N GLY A 305 26.86 -19.78 -1.06
CA GLY A 305 27.60 -20.44 -2.12
C GLY A 305 26.73 -21.10 -3.20
N VAL A 306 25.40 -20.98 -3.11
CA VAL A 306 24.43 -21.52 -4.08
C VAL A 306 23.69 -20.37 -4.76
N ASN A 307 23.17 -19.43 -3.98
CA ASN A 307 22.51 -18.23 -4.45
C ASN A 307 23.54 -17.09 -4.59
N SER A 308 23.43 -16.31 -5.67
CA SER A 308 24.38 -15.24 -6.02
C SER A 308 24.50 -14.19 -4.91
N SER A 309 23.39 -13.80 -4.30
CA SER A 309 23.31 -12.93 -3.12
C SER A 309 21.91 -12.97 -2.50
N TYR A 310 21.81 -12.70 -1.20
CA TYR A 310 20.53 -12.45 -0.52
C TYR A 310 20.35 -10.95 -0.24
N GLU A 311 20.27 -10.17 -1.31
CA GLU A 311 20.11 -8.72 -1.26
C GLU A 311 18.93 -8.27 -2.11
N ASN A 312 18.36 -7.12 -1.79
CA ASN A 312 17.25 -6.49 -2.51
C ASN A 312 16.05 -7.42 -2.75
N ILE A 313 15.80 -8.33 -1.82
CA ILE A 313 14.70 -9.29 -1.91
C ILE A 313 13.41 -8.48 -1.86
N ALA A 314 12.63 -8.51 -2.95
CA ALA A 314 11.36 -7.80 -3.03
C ALA A 314 10.37 -8.34 -2.00
N ALA A 315 9.49 -7.47 -1.52
CA ALA A 315 8.32 -7.90 -0.78
C ALA A 315 7.51 -8.91 -1.61
N SER A 316 7.06 -9.97 -0.96
CA SER A 316 6.33 -11.07 -1.58
C SER A 316 4.90 -10.71 -2.02
N GLY A 317 4.40 -9.53 -1.65
CA GLY A 317 3.01 -9.11 -1.84
C GLY A 317 2.02 -9.80 -0.89
N SER A 318 2.44 -10.85 -0.16
CA SER A 318 1.58 -11.60 0.78
C SER A 318 1.61 -11.08 2.21
N GLY A 319 2.39 -10.03 2.46
CA GLY A 319 2.70 -9.54 3.81
C GLY A 319 3.79 -10.33 4.54
N THR A 320 4.26 -11.46 4.00
CA THR A 320 5.34 -12.28 4.60
C THR A 320 6.27 -12.88 3.56
N ASN A 321 7.56 -12.54 3.63
CA ASN A 321 8.60 -13.17 2.84
C ASN A 321 9.11 -14.45 3.50
N THR A 322 9.48 -15.44 2.68
CA THR A 322 10.14 -16.67 3.11
C THR A 322 11.33 -16.98 2.22
N LEU A 323 12.49 -17.25 2.81
CA LEU A 323 13.64 -17.89 2.15
C LEU A 323 13.78 -19.30 2.70
N SER A 324 13.66 -20.31 1.84
CA SER A 324 13.80 -21.71 2.22
C SER A 324 15.17 -22.25 1.83
N LYS A 325 15.62 -23.31 2.53
CA LYS A 325 16.87 -24.04 2.26
C LYS A 325 18.13 -23.18 2.13
N VAL A 326 18.22 -22.10 2.89
CA VAL A 326 19.42 -21.26 2.91
C VAL A 326 20.58 -22.06 3.48
N GLY A 327 21.64 -22.26 2.69
CA GLY A 327 22.77 -23.11 3.06
C GLY A 327 23.58 -22.53 4.23
N ILE A 328 24.07 -23.39 5.13
CA ILE A 328 24.88 -22.96 6.28
C ILE A 328 26.36 -23.17 5.98
N LEU A 329 27.11 -22.06 5.83
CA LEU A 329 28.55 -22.11 5.53
C LEU A 329 29.43 -21.61 6.68
N GLY A 330 30.41 -22.44 7.05
CA GLY A 330 31.56 -22.06 7.86
C GLY A 330 31.30 -22.06 9.37
N SER A 331 31.89 -21.07 10.06
CA SER A 331 31.77 -20.91 11.52
C SER A 331 30.37 -20.45 11.92
N PRO A 332 29.97 -20.58 13.20
CA PRO A 332 28.71 -20.04 13.69
C PRO A 332 28.53 -18.56 13.31
N ARG A 333 27.34 -18.23 12.80
CA ARG A 333 26.97 -16.90 12.33
C ARG A 333 25.71 -16.42 13.04
N LEU A 334 25.58 -15.10 13.03
CA LEU A 334 24.39 -14.36 13.41
C LEU A 334 23.76 -13.86 12.11
N PHE A 335 22.43 -13.88 12.05
CA PHE A 335 21.67 -13.41 10.89
C PHE A 335 20.76 -12.27 11.29
N ALA A 336 20.51 -11.37 10.34
CA ALA A 336 19.48 -10.35 10.45
C ALA A 336 18.86 -10.10 9.06
N ILE A 337 17.63 -9.58 9.06
CA ILE A 337 17.03 -8.97 7.88
C ILE A 337 17.15 -7.45 8.03
N VAL A 338 17.64 -6.80 6.97
CA VAL A 338 17.68 -5.35 6.86
C VAL A 338 16.60 -4.93 5.87
N GLU A 339 15.55 -4.28 6.36
CA GLU A 339 14.55 -3.61 5.54
C GLU A 339 15.11 -2.30 4.98
N LYS A 340 14.85 -2.05 3.71
CA LYS A 340 15.21 -0.83 2.99
C LYS A 340 14.01 -0.36 2.18
N GLU A 341 13.93 0.95 1.93
CA GLU A 341 13.01 1.46 0.92
C GLU A 341 13.30 0.78 -0.43
N PHE A 342 12.25 0.37 -1.14
CA PHE A 342 12.39 0.04 -2.56
C PHE A 342 12.78 1.34 -3.27
N GLN A 343 13.97 1.34 -3.84
CA GLN A 343 14.47 2.45 -4.62
C GLN A 343 14.52 1.98 -6.07
N PRO A 344 13.46 2.24 -6.86
CA PRO A 344 13.57 2.03 -8.29
C PRO A 344 14.70 2.92 -8.82
N LEU A 345 15.47 2.40 -9.78
CA LEU A 345 16.54 3.16 -10.43
C LEU A 345 15.96 4.31 -11.26
N LEU A 346 14.73 4.14 -11.73
CA LEU A 346 13.94 5.10 -12.47
C LEU A 346 12.46 4.80 -12.22
N ILE A 347 11.63 5.81 -11.98
CA ILE A 347 10.17 5.70 -11.96
C ILE A 347 9.56 6.97 -12.54
N GLU A 348 8.62 6.83 -13.45
CA GLU A 348 7.92 7.94 -14.10
C GLU A 348 6.55 7.50 -14.63
N ASN A 349 5.52 8.26 -14.30
CA ASN A 349 4.15 8.08 -14.78
C ASN A 349 3.60 9.33 -15.50
N PHE A 350 4.45 10.34 -15.71
CA PHE A 350 4.17 11.58 -16.41
C PHE A 350 3.04 12.45 -15.83
N ASP A 351 2.52 12.14 -14.64
CA ASP A 351 1.34 12.78 -14.02
C ASP A 351 1.65 14.00 -13.15
N SER A 352 2.90 14.45 -13.09
CA SER A 352 3.32 15.48 -12.13
C SER A 352 2.73 16.88 -12.46
N LEU A 353 1.51 17.10 -11.93
CA LEU A 353 0.72 18.34 -11.83
C LEU A 353 0.63 19.18 -13.11
N GLY A 354 0.12 18.58 -14.19
CA GLY A 354 -0.34 19.33 -15.37
C GLY A 354 0.75 20.08 -16.13
N ASN A 355 2.02 19.72 -15.92
CA ASN A 355 3.09 20.20 -16.77
C ASN A 355 3.09 19.34 -18.04
N LEU A 356 2.88 19.97 -19.20
CA LEU A 356 3.09 19.35 -20.52
C LEU A 356 4.59 19.33 -20.86
N SER A 357 5.45 19.16 -19.86
CA SER A 357 6.90 19.18 -20.00
C SER A 357 7.50 17.84 -19.63
N LEU A 358 8.70 17.58 -20.12
CA LEU A 358 9.40 16.36 -19.80
C LEU A 358 9.82 16.35 -18.32
N PRO A 359 9.87 15.17 -17.70
CA PRO A 359 10.41 15.04 -16.35
C PRO A 359 11.85 15.55 -16.24
N ALA A 360 12.26 15.89 -15.02
CA ALA A 360 13.60 16.40 -14.79
C ALA A 360 14.69 15.41 -15.26
N GLY A 361 15.57 15.88 -16.15
CA GLY A 361 16.66 15.08 -16.71
C GLY A 361 16.28 14.19 -17.89
N TRP A 362 14.99 14.15 -18.27
CA TRP A 362 14.55 13.55 -19.51
C TRP A 362 14.68 14.55 -20.66
N GLU A 363 15.01 14.04 -21.85
CA GLU A 363 15.27 14.86 -23.02
C GLU A 363 14.58 14.25 -24.24
N ALA A 364 13.86 15.10 -25.00
CA ALA A 364 13.37 14.73 -26.33
C ALA A 364 14.28 15.32 -27.40
N SER A 365 14.47 14.58 -28.48
CA SER A 365 15.17 15.04 -29.68
C SER A 365 14.45 14.54 -30.92
N ASP A 366 14.46 15.34 -31.98
CA ASP A 366 13.92 14.97 -33.28
C ASP A 366 14.84 15.43 -34.42
N ASN A 367 14.58 14.92 -35.63
CA ASN A 367 15.30 15.31 -36.85
C ASN A 367 14.70 16.53 -37.56
N GLY A 368 13.70 17.20 -36.98
CA GLY A 368 13.03 18.36 -37.54
C GLY A 368 11.92 18.07 -38.56
N GLU A 369 11.57 16.81 -38.80
CA GLU A 369 10.53 16.41 -39.76
C GLU A 369 9.10 16.48 -39.18
N GLY A 370 8.92 17.08 -38.00
CA GLY A 370 7.61 17.43 -37.44
C GLY A 370 6.98 16.41 -36.48
N SER A 371 7.71 15.36 -36.12
CA SER A 371 7.32 14.43 -35.03
C SER A 371 8.24 14.60 -33.83
N GLN A 372 7.65 14.73 -32.65
CA GLN A 372 8.39 14.89 -31.39
C GLN A 372 7.68 14.16 -30.26
N TRP A 373 8.46 13.71 -29.28
CA TRP A 373 7.92 13.20 -28.02
C TRP A 373 7.36 14.36 -27.19
N GLN A 374 6.14 14.20 -26.71
CA GLN A 374 5.43 15.18 -25.88
C GLN A 374 4.80 14.48 -24.69
N VAL A 375 4.65 15.22 -23.59
CA VAL A 375 3.84 14.79 -22.44
C VAL A 375 2.50 15.50 -22.52
N GLY A 376 1.41 14.74 -22.42
CA GLY A 376 0.06 15.30 -22.47
C GLY A 376 -1.05 14.28 -22.26
N THR A 377 -2.27 14.78 -22.24
CA THR A 377 -3.49 13.97 -22.08
C THR A 377 -3.96 13.52 -23.46
N PRO A 378 -3.93 12.22 -23.76
CA PRO A 378 -4.44 11.71 -25.02
C PRO A 378 -5.98 11.75 -24.99
N SER A 379 -6.59 11.83 -26.17
CA SER A 379 -8.00 12.17 -26.35
C SER A 379 -8.78 11.17 -27.22
N GLY A 380 -8.11 10.14 -27.72
CA GLY A 380 -8.67 9.19 -28.69
C GLY A 380 -8.81 9.75 -30.11
N VAL A 381 -8.28 10.95 -30.37
CA VAL A 381 -8.28 11.56 -31.70
C VAL A 381 -7.14 10.98 -32.54
N ASN A 382 -7.37 10.76 -33.83
CA ASN A 382 -6.39 10.16 -34.75
C ASN A 382 -5.84 8.83 -34.26
N THR A 383 -6.73 7.94 -33.81
CA THR A 383 -6.41 6.57 -33.34
C THR A 383 -5.41 6.47 -32.18
N GLU A 384 -5.11 7.58 -31.50
CA GLU A 384 -4.36 7.58 -30.25
C GLU A 384 -5.16 6.93 -29.10
N PRO A 385 -4.56 6.60 -27.95
CA PRO A 385 -5.33 6.06 -26.82
C PRO A 385 -6.36 7.06 -26.30
N SER A 386 -7.50 6.57 -25.81
CA SER A 386 -8.59 7.43 -25.31
C SER A 386 -8.29 8.12 -23.97
N ALA A 387 -7.32 7.60 -23.23
CA ALA A 387 -6.80 8.12 -21.97
C ALA A 387 -5.36 7.62 -21.75
N ALA A 388 -4.63 8.22 -20.80
CA ALA A 388 -3.35 7.70 -20.33
C ALA A 388 -3.53 6.30 -19.71
N ALA A 389 -2.44 5.52 -19.59
CA ALA A 389 -2.53 4.16 -19.03
C ALA A 389 -2.84 4.20 -17.53
N SER A 390 -2.38 5.25 -16.86
CA SER A 390 -2.76 5.64 -15.51
C SER A 390 -2.86 7.16 -15.42
N GLY A 391 -3.58 7.67 -14.42
CA GLY A 391 -3.63 9.10 -14.18
C GLY A 391 -4.24 9.88 -15.35
N VAL A 392 -3.60 10.98 -15.73
CA VAL A 392 -4.13 11.99 -16.65
C VAL A 392 -3.23 12.21 -17.87
N THR A 393 -1.92 12.03 -17.73
CA THR A 393 -0.95 12.35 -18.80
C THR A 393 0.01 11.21 -19.05
N CYS A 394 0.42 11.05 -20.31
CA CYS A 394 1.43 10.07 -20.74
C CYS A 394 2.43 10.74 -21.69
N ALA A 395 3.49 10.02 -22.07
CA ALA A 395 4.40 10.46 -23.13
C ALA A 395 4.03 9.79 -24.46
N GLY A 396 4.03 10.53 -25.56
CA GLY A 396 3.75 9.96 -26.88
C GLY A 396 4.28 10.81 -28.02
N ILE A 397 4.31 10.23 -29.22
CA ILE A 397 4.59 10.98 -30.44
C ILE A 397 3.40 11.88 -30.76
N ASN A 398 3.65 13.19 -30.84
CA ASN A 398 2.65 14.19 -31.25
C ASN A 398 1.27 14.04 -30.57
N ILE A 399 1.19 14.06 -29.22
CA ILE A 399 -0.07 13.95 -28.47
C ILE A 399 -1.22 14.74 -29.15
N GLY A 400 -2.29 14.06 -29.52
CA GLY A 400 -3.44 14.60 -30.26
C GLY A 400 -3.29 14.64 -31.79
N GLY A 401 -2.25 14.05 -32.36
CA GLY A 401 -1.88 14.13 -33.78
C GLY A 401 -1.16 12.89 -34.28
N ASP A 402 -1.11 12.74 -35.60
CA ASP A 402 -0.32 11.67 -36.23
C ASP A 402 1.17 12.02 -36.26
N TYR A 403 2.04 11.00 -36.35
CA TYR A 403 3.43 11.22 -36.75
C TYR A 403 3.53 11.70 -38.22
N THR A 404 4.74 12.06 -38.63
CA THR A 404 5.06 12.57 -39.96
C THR A 404 5.97 11.59 -40.72
N PRO A 405 6.00 11.64 -42.05
CA PRO A 405 6.94 10.84 -42.83
C PRO A 405 8.39 11.23 -42.52
N SER A 406 9.27 10.23 -42.52
CA SER A 406 10.71 10.32 -42.29
C SER A 406 11.08 10.88 -40.93
N ALA A 407 10.20 10.72 -39.95
CA ALA A 407 10.42 11.10 -38.57
C ALA A 407 11.51 10.23 -37.95
N ASP A 408 12.32 10.86 -37.10
CA ASP A 408 13.23 10.20 -36.20
C ASP A 408 13.21 10.97 -34.89
N ALA A 409 12.46 10.45 -33.92
CA ALA A 409 12.18 11.11 -32.66
C ALA A 409 12.53 10.19 -31.49
N SER A 410 13.22 10.73 -30.49
CA SER A 410 13.68 9.99 -29.32
C SER A 410 13.31 10.69 -28.02
N LEU A 411 12.89 9.91 -27.03
CA LEU A 411 12.74 10.29 -25.64
C LEU A 411 13.80 9.54 -24.83
N THR A 412 14.70 10.29 -24.20
CA THR A 412 15.81 9.73 -23.44
C THR A 412 15.62 10.04 -21.97
N THR A 413 15.74 9.02 -21.11
CA THR A 413 15.54 9.13 -19.67
C THR A 413 16.62 9.97 -19.00
N SER A 414 16.42 10.30 -17.71
CA SER A 414 17.51 10.69 -16.83
C SER A 414 18.56 9.59 -16.69
N VAL A 415 19.75 9.96 -16.21
CA VAL A 415 20.85 9.01 -15.94
C VAL A 415 20.55 8.20 -14.69
N PHE A 416 20.81 6.89 -14.74
CA PHE A 416 20.77 5.99 -13.59
C PHE A 416 21.89 4.94 -13.68
N THR A 417 22.24 4.32 -12.55
CA THR A 417 23.27 3.28 -12.48
C THR A 417 22.62 1.91 -12.45
N VAL A 418 22.97 1.01 -13.38
CA VAL A 418 22.52 -0.38 -13.35
C VAL A 418 23.39 -1.17 -12.37
N PRO A 419 22.81 -1.92 -11.42
CA PRO A 419 23.55 -2.84 -10.56
C PRO A 419 24.33 -3.89 -11.36
N ALA A 420 25.37 -4.45 -10.76
CA ALA A 420 26.09 -5.58 -11.35
C ALA A 420 25.21 -6.83 -11.51
N SER A 421 24.15 -6.95 -10.69
CA SER A 421 23.11 -8.00 -10.79
C SER A 421 22.12 -7.79 -11.94
N GLY A 422 22.20 -6.65 -12.65
CA GLY A 422 21.26 -6.28 -13.71
C GLY A 422 20.07 -5.47 -13.20
N ALA A 423 19.11 -5.24 -14.10
CA ALA A 423 17.86 -4.55 -13.82
C ALA A 423 16.78 -4.96 -14.82
N THR A 424 15.52 -4.69 -14.51
CA THR A 424 14.35 -4.92 -15.36
C THR A 424 13.65 -3.61 -15.64
N LEU A 425 13.37 -3.33 -16.92
CA LEU A 425 12.49 -2.25 -17.36
C LEU A 425 11.06 -2.78 -17.43
N SER A 426 10.12 -2.04 -16.84
CA SER A 426 8.68 -2.25 -17.01
C SER A 426 8.02 -0.95 -17.44
N TYR A 427 7.06 -1.01 -18.36
CA TYR A 427 6.35 0.16 -18.87
C TYR A 427 5.00 -0.25 -19.50
N SER A 428 4.09 0.71 -19.59
CA SER A 428 2.88 0.61 -20.39
C SER A 428 3.14 1.18 -21.79
N GLN A 429 2.61 0.54 -22.83
CA GLN A 429 2.70 1.04 -24.20
C GLN A 429 1.36 0.98 -24.94
N TYR A 430 1.20 1.93 -25.86
CA TYR A 430 0.19 1.91 -26.91
C TYR A 430 0.88 2.23 -28.23
N ILE A 431 0.58 1.44 -29.26
CA ILE A 431 1.22 1.55 -30.58
C ILE A 431 0.16 1.61 -31.66
N ASP A 432 0.36 2.50 -32.63
CA ASP A 432 -0.37 2.55 -33.89
C ASP A 432 0.56 3.03 -35.00
N THR A 433 1.12 2.08 -35.76
CA THR A 433 2.18 2.33 -36.74
C THR A 433 1.81 1.75 -38.10
N ASP A 434 2.41 2.25 -39.19
CA ASP A 434 2.23 1.58 -40.49
C ASP A 434 2.93 0.21 -40.47
N PHE A 435 2.28 -0.77 -41.09
CA PHE A 435 2.67 -2.17 -41.05
C PHE A 435 3.48 -2.55 -42.31
N PRO A 436 4.26 -3.65 -42.28
CA PRO A 436 5.09 -4.11 -43.38
C PRO A 436 4.40 -4.11 -44.78
N PRO A 437 5.15 -3.81 -45.87
CA PRO A 437 6.60 -3.98 -46.00
C PRO A 437 7.46 -2.74 -45.71
N GLN A 438 6.85 -1.57 -45.50
CA GLN A 438 7.50 -0.39 -44.96
C GLN A 438 6.97 -0.19 -43.54
N ALA A 439 7.79 -0.50 -42.54
CA ALA A 439 7.33 -0.44 -41.15
C ALA A 439 7.88 0.79 -40.46
N ASP A 440 6.98 1.51 -39.81
CA ASP A 440 7.33 2.52 -38.82
C ASP A 440 7.52 1.81 -37.49
N VAL A 441 8.66 2.04 -36.86
CA VAL A 441 9.12 1.19 -35.76
C VAL A 441 9.54 1.99 -34.54
N GLY A 442 9.05 1.55 -33.39
CA GLY A 442 9.61 1.85 -32.09
C GLY A 442 10.82 0.97 -31.77
N SER A 443 11.71 1.49 -30.94
CA SER A 443 12.83 0.75 -30.35
C SER A 443 13.19 1.31 -28.98
N ILE A 444 13.76 0.45 -28.14
CA ILE A 444 14.26 0.80 -26.81
C ILE A 444 15.70 0.28 -26.70
N VAL A 445 16.62 1.19 -26.45
CA VAL A 445 18.06 0.88 -26.34
C VAL A 445 18.68 1.52 -25.10
N VAL A 446 19.72 0.87 -24.57
CA VAL A 446 20.54 1.39 -23.48
C VAL A 446 21.67 2.26 -24.06
N LEU A 447 21.74 3.51 -23.61
CA LEU A 447 22.81 4.44 -23.95
C LEU A 447 23.82 4.54 -22.81
N SER A 448 25.10 4.71 -23.15
CA SER A 448 26.11 5.12 -22.16
C SER A 448 25.83 6.55 -21.70
N ALA A 449 25.76 6.79 -20.38
CA ALA A 449 25.59 8.14 -19.85
C ALA A 449 26.76 9.08 -20.20
N ALA A 450 27.96 8.52 -20.41
CA ALA A 450 29.16 9.31 -20.70
C ALA A 450 29.23 9.82 -22.15
N THR A 451 28.67 9.06 -23.10
CA THR A 451 28.79 9.36 -24.54
C THR A 451 27.46 9.64 -25.22
N ASN A 452 26.33 9.31 -24.57
CA ASN A 452 24.99 9.26 -25.18
C ASN A 452 24.91 8.39 -26.45
N LEU A 453 25.81 7.40 -26.59
CA LEU A 453 25.78 6.43 -27.68
C LEU A 453 25.21 5.09 -27.17
N PRO A 454 24.52 4.31 -28.03
CA PRO A 454 24.09 2.96 -27.68
C PRO A 454 25.27 2.10 -27.23
N LEU A 455 25.04 1.32 -26.18
CA LEU A 455 25.98 0.28 -25.80
C LEU A 455 26.03 -0.80 -26.90
N VAL A 456 27.19 -1.43 -27.07
CA VAL A 456 27.29 -2.66 -27.86
C VAL A 456 26.43 -3.71 -27.17
N ASP A 457 25.53 -4.35 -27.92
CA ASP A 457 24.51 -5.28 -27.39
C ASP A 457 23.57 -4.65 -26.35
N GLY A 458 23.30 -3.34 -26.50
CA GLY A 458 22.41 -2.56 -25.62
C GLY A 458 20.93 -2.56 -26.02
N ASP A 459 20.51 -3.43 -26.93
CA ASP A 459 19.12 -3.48 -27.42
C ASP A 459 18.19 -4.12 -26.38
N VAL A 460 17.15 -3.41 -25.95
CA VAL A 460 16.13 -3.91 -25.01
C VAL A 460 14.93 -4.47 -25.79
N ALA A 461 14.41 -3.68 -26.71
CA ALA A 461 13.29 -4.03 -27.58
C ALA A 461 13.47 -3.37 -28.94
N LEU A 462 13.24 -4.10 -30.02
CA LEU A 462 13.39 -3.62 -31.39
C LEU A 462 12.15 -4.01 -32.21
N ASN A 463 11.89 -3.26 -33.29
CA ASN A 463 10.77 -3.49 -34.20
C ASN A 463 9.42 -3.49 -33.45
N ILE A 464 9.23 -2.49 -32.59
CA ILE A 464 7.95 -2.26 -31.91
C ILE A 464 7.02 -1.61 -32.94
N GLU A 465 6.24 -2.43 -33.61
CA GLU A 465 5.30 -2.04 -34.67
C GLU A 465 3.95 -2.71 -34.42
N GLY A 466 2.85 -2.07 -34.83
CA GLY A 466 1.53 -2.62 -34.60
C GLY A 466 0.43 -1.59 -34.43
N THR A 467 -0.79 -2.09 -34.29
CA THR A 467 -1.95 -1.36 -33.80
C THR A 467 -2.45 -2.06 -32.55
N SER A 468 -2.50 -1.32 -31.45
CA SER A 468 -3.07 -1.76 -30.18
C SER A 468 -4.51 -1.27 -30.06
N GLN A 469 -5.38 -2.07 -29.45
CA GLN A 469 -6.74 -1.62 -29.10
C GLN A 469 -6.81 -1.01 -27.70
N GLU A 470 -5.88 -1.39 -26.83
CA GLU A 470 -5.80 -1.01 -25.42
C GLU A 470 -4.33 -0.87 -25.04
N TRP A 471 -4.03 -0.19 -23.92
CA TRP A 471 -2.68 -0.17 -23.36
C TRP A 471 -2.21 -1.58 -22.99
N THR A 472 -0.96 -1.91 -23.32
CA THR A 472 -0.31 -3.17 -22.95
C THR A 472 0.82 -2.91 -21.96
N LYS A 473 1.12 -3.88 -21.09
CA LYS A 473 2.23 -3.80 -20.12
C LYS A 473 3.36 -4.68 -20.60
N GLU A 474 4.55 -4.10 -20.69
CA GLU A 474 5.78 -4.78 -21.05
C GLU A 474 6.72 -4.86 -19.84
N SER A 475 7.50 -5.93 -19.77
CA SER A 475 8.53 -6.13 -18.74
C SER A 475 9.69 -6.92 -19.31
N LEU A 476 10.85 -6.28 -19.43
CA LEU A 476 12.01 -6.81 -20.13
C LEU A 476 13.29 -6.59 -19.29
N PRO A 477 14.16 -7.60 -19.12
CA PRO A 477 15.45 -7.39 -18.49
C PRO A 477 16.31 -6.44 -19.34
N LEU A 478 17.08 -5.58 -18.69
CA LEU A 478 18.12 -4.82 -19.38
C LEU A 478 19.26 -5.76 -19.82
N PRO A 479 19.89 -5.50 -20.98
CA PRO A 479 21.01 -6.31 -21.45
C PRO A 479 22.17 -6.35 -20.47
N GLU A 480 22.88 -7.48 -20.40
CA GLU A 480 24.05 -7.68 -19.52
C GLU A 480 25.15 -6.62 -19.74
N ALA A 481 25.24 -6.06 -20.96
CA ALA A 481 26.17 -4.98 -21.29
C ALA A 481 25.98 -3.71 -20.43
N ALA A 482 24.78 -3.54 -19.85
CA ALA A 482 24.46 -2.42 -18.98
C ALA A 482 24.91 -2.66 -17.52
N ASN A 483 25.14 -3.90 -17.09
CA ASN A 483 25.40 -4.23 -15.68
C ASN A 483 26.63 -3.48 -15.13
N GLY A 484 26.44 -2.76 -14.02
CA GLY A 484 27.46 -1.96 -13.38
C GLY A 484 27.79 -0.63 -14.07
N GLN A 485 27.06 -0.23 -15.12
CA GLN A 485 27.29 1.01 -15.86
C GLN A 485 26.33 2.13 -15.43
N GLU A 486 26.76 3.38 -15.61
CA GLU A 486 25.87 4.54 -15.65
C GLU A 486 25.29 4.70 -17.06
N VAL A 487 23.96 4.66 -17.16
CA VAL A 487 23.24 4.56 -18.44
C VAL A 487 22.04 5.49 -18.51
N ARG A 488 21.45 5.57 -19.69
CA ARG A 488 20.13 6.14 -19.97
C ARG A 488 19.35 5.15 -20.84
N LEU A 489 18.02 5.17 -20.80
CA LEU A 489 17.19 4.46 -21.78
C LEU A 489 16.73 5.44 -22.84
N GLN A 490 16.69 5.00 -24.09
CA GLN A 490 16.14 5.76 -25.20
C GLN A 490 14.96 5.00 -25.79
N PHE A 491 13.78 5.63 -25.75
CA PHE A 491 12.60 5.23 -26.53
C PHE A 491 12.65 6.01 -27.84
N ARG A 492 12.82 5.31 -28.96
CA ARG A 492 12.99 5.92 -30.28
C ARG A 492 11.91 5.44 -31.23
N PHE A 493 11.32 6.36 -31.96
CA PHE A 493 10.37 6.10 -33.05
C PHE A 493 10.96 6.59 -34.36
N VAL A 494 10.92 5.74 -35.38
CA VAL A 494 11.36 6.07 -36.74
C VAL A 494 10.26 5.71 -37.72
N SER A 495 9.89 6.66 -38.58
CA SER A 495 9.00 6.40 -39.70
C SER A 495 9.73 6.41 -41.05
N ASP A 496 9.16 5.71 -42.01
CA ASP A 496 9.62 5.65 -43.38
C ASP A 496 9.18 6.90 -44.17
N ASN A 497 9.33 6.94 -45.50
CA ASN A 497 8.98 8.12 -46.29
C ASN A 497 7.57 8.10 -46.90
N ASP A 498 6.72 7.14 -46.55
CA ASP A 498 5.32 7.09 -46.97
C ASP A 498 4.47 8.10 -46.18
N ALA A 499 3.37 8.53 -46.79
CA ALA A 499 2.41 9.46 -46.22
C ALA A 499 1.31 8.79 -45.38
N ASN A 500 1.33 7.46 -45.25
CA ASN A 500 0.47 6.74 -44.32
C ASN A 500 1.01 6.96 -42.92
N VAL A 501 0.28 7.72 -42.12
CA VAL A 501 0.69 8.09 -40.77
C VAL A 501 -0.44 7.83 -39.80
N PHE A 502 -0.08 7.57 -38.54
CA PHE A 502 -0.97 7.16 -37.46
C PHE A 502 -0.49 7.79 -36.13
N ALA A 503 -1.09 7.40 -35.00
CA ALA A 503 -0.74 7.97 -33.69
C ALA A 503 0.72 7.69 -33.27
N GLY A 504 1.30 6.56 -33.71
CA GLY A 504 2.70 6.22 -33.43
C GLY A 504 2.88 5.50 -32.11
N PHE A 505 3.81 5.97 -31.27
CA PHE A 505 4.26 5.27 -30.07
C PHE A 505 4.02 6.09 -28.81
N TYR A 506 3.32 5.50 -27.84
CA TYR A 506 3.00 6.07 -26.54
C TYR A 506 3.55 5.18 -25.43
N VAL A 507 4.03 5.81 -24.35
CA VAL A 507 4.57 5.17 -23.16
C VAL A 507 4.05 5.83 -21.88
N ASP A 508 3.84 5.00 -20.87
CA ASP A 508 3.41 5.41 -19.54
C ASP A 508 3.97 4.43 -18.49
N ASN A 509 3.89 4.75 -17.20
CA ASN A 509 4.30 3.89 -16.08
C ASN A 509 5.72 3.28 -16.24
N VAL A 510 6.69 4.08 -16.68
CA VAL A 510 8.07 3.64 -16.89
C VAL A 510 8.73 3.42 -15.54
N SER A 511 9.24 2.22 -15.31
CA SER A 511 10.02 1.88 -14.12
C SER A 511 11.22 1.00 -14.45
N VAL A 512 12.33 1.24 -13.75
CA VAL A 512 13.51 0.37 -13.82
C VAL A 512 13.85 -0.09 -12.41
N VAL A 513 13.95 -1.39 -12.24
CA VAL A 513 14.11 -2.05 -10.93
C VAL A 513 15.37 -2.90 -10.94
N PRO A 514 16.20 -2.89 -9.87
CA PRO A 514 17.33 -3.81 -9.74
C PRO A 514 16.96 -5.28 -9.95
N GLY A 515 17.82 -6.02 -10.64
CA GLY A 515 17.71 -7.47 -10.76
C GLY A 515 17.99 -8.13 -9.41
N THR A 516 17.11 -9.06 -9.02
CA THR A 516 17.22 -9.89 -7.80
C THR A 516 18.18 -11.06 -8.00
#